data_AF-F0YP30-F1
#
_entry.id   AF-F0YP30-F1
#
_cell.length_a   1.000
_cell.length_b   1.000
_cell.length_c   1.000
_cell.angle_alpha   90.00
_cell.angle_beta   90.00
_cell.angle_gamma   90.00
#
_symmetry.space_group_name_H-M   'P 1'
#
loop_
_entity.id
_entity.type
_entity.pdbx_description
1 polymer ?
#
loop_
_entity_poly.entity_id
_entity_poly.type
_entity_poly.pdbx_seq_one_letter_code
_entity_poly.pdbx_strand_id
1 'polypeptide(L)'
;ATLFDRAAFWALLLPASVHGRVADIWRGFVAQRVLRAAGLRLAFLPPGVTQLRNDHDALADYMSERPLYEKADAVVRVLDGVAPHRPGGSVARAVEDAYVALYEHGLVALDDVAYAQLWLADLYAVGLALPKLRRHKARHRPVMMVKNGGR
;
A
#
# COMPACT_ATOMS: atom_id res chain seq x y z
N ALA A 1 -9.48 10.56 -10.26
CA ALA A 1 -8.20 10.09 -10.82
C ALA A 1 -7.10 10.28 -9.78
N THR A 2 -6.05 9.46 -9.85
CA THR A 2 -4.88 9.54 -8.95
C THR A 2 -3.65 9.87 -9.78
N LEU A 3 -2.92 10.93 -9.40
CA LEU A 3 -1.66 11.29 -10.02
C LEU A 3 -0.50 10.79 -9.15
N PHE A 4 0.52 10.21 -9.78
CA PHE A 4 1.74 9.79 -9.11
C PHE A 4 2.90 10.67 -9.56
N ASP A 5 3.57 11.29 -8.60
CA ASP A 5 4.86 11.94 -8.86
C ASP A 5 5.91 10.89 -9.25
N ARG A 6 6.94 11.31 -10.00
CA ARG A 6 8.04 10.44 -10.42
C ARG A 6 8.72 9.73 -9.23
N ALA A 7 8.81 10.38 -8.07
CA ALA A 7 9.38 9.77 -6.86
C ALA A 7 8.51 8.64 -6.27
N ALA A 8 7.23 8.59 -6.63
CA ALA A 8 6.26 7.60 -6.18
C ALA A 8 5.89 6.57 -7.27
N PHE A 9 6.61 6.54 -8.40
CA PHE A 9 6.25 5.71 -9.56
C PHE A 9 6.22 4.20 -9.24
N TRP A 10 7.04 3.76 -8.29
CA TRP A 10 7.01 2.39 -7.76
C TRP A 10 5.63 1.97 -7.23
N ALA A 11 4.80 2.92 -6.79
CA ALA A 11 3.47 2.68 -6.25
C ALA A 11 2.39 2.45 -7.33
N LEU A 12 2.75 2.43 -8.63
CA LEU A 12 1.81 2.12 -9.71
C LEU A 12 1.46 0.63 -9.83
N LEU A 13 2.25 -0.25 -9.22
CA LEU A 13 2.03 -1.70 -9.25
C LEU A 13 0.66 -2.07 -8.65
N LEU A 14 -0.14 -2.79 -9.42
CA LEU A 14 -1.40 -3.37 -8.95
C LEU A 14 -1.19 -4.86 -8.64
N PRO A 15 -1.71 -5.38 -7.52
CA PRO A 15 -1.83 -6.82 -7.33
C PRO A 15 -2.81 -7.38 -8.38
N ALA A 16 -2.38 -8.42 -9.08
CA ALA A 16 -3.12 -9.07 -10.16
C ALA A 16 -3.97 -10.25 -9.68
N SER A 17 -3.68 -10.84 -8.51
CA SER A 17 -4.48 -11.96 -7.98
C SER A 17 -5.82 -11.56 -7.34
N VAL A 18 -6.03 -10.27 -7.09
CA VAL A 18 -7.26 -9.75 -6.47
C VAL A 18 -8.15 -9.12 -7.53
N HIS A 19 -9.45 -9.03 -7.24
CA HIS A 19 -10.39 -8.40 -8.15
C HIS A 19 -10.01 -6.93 -8.41
N GLY A 20 -10.20 -6.45 -9.65
CA GLY A 20 -9.79 -5.10 -10.06
C GLY A 20 -10.43 -3.96 -9.23
N ARG A 21 -11.63 -4.19 -8.67
CA ARG A 21 -12.31 -3.26 -7.74
C ARG A 21 -11.63 -3.14 -6.36
N VAL A 22 -10.73 -4.06 -6.03
CA VAL A 22 -10.00 -4.12 -4.76
C VAL A 22 -8.50 -3.83 -4.98
N ALA A 23 -7.98 -4.14 -6.16
CA ALA A 23 -6.56 -4.00 -6.49
C ALA A 23 -6.03 -2.58 -6.29
N ASP A 24 -6.78 -1.55 -6.72
CA ASP A 24 -6.34 -0.16 -6.61
C ASP A 24 -6.33 0.35 -5.15
N ILE A 25 -7.21 -0.20 -4.30
CA ILE A 25 -7.29 0.02 -2.86
C ILE A 25 -6.11 -0.67 -2.15
N TRP A 26 -5.82 -1.93 -2.44
CA TRP A 26 -4.68 -2.66 -1.83
C TRP A 26 -3.36 -2.01 -2.19
N ARG A 27 -3.16 -1.68 -3.47
CA ARG A 27 -2.03 -0.84 -3.90
C ARG A 27 -2.01 0.46 -3.10
N GLY A 28 -3.14 1.12 -2.92
CA GLY A 28 -3.25 2.36 -2.12
C GLY A 28 -2.76 2.20 -0.68
N PHE A 29 -3.05 1.06 -0.03
CA PHE A 29 -2.57 0.77 1.33
C PHE A 29 -1.06 0.50 1.35
N VAL A 30 -0.55 -0.32 0.43
CA VAL A 30 0.90 -0.56 0.28
C VAL A 30 1.64 0.76 0.03
N ALA A 31 1.13 1.58 -0.90
CA ALA A 31 1.68 2.88 -1.22
C ALA A 31 1.72 3.79 0.02
N GLN A 32 0.62 3.94 0.75
CA GLN A 32 0.59 4.78 1.95
C GLN A 32 1.58 4.32 3.02
N ARG A 33 1.74 3.01 3.20
CA ARG A 33 2.70 2.45 4.17
C ARG A 33 4.13 2.83 3.84
N VAL A 34 4.52 2.76 2.57
CA VAL A 34 5.89 3.02 2.10
C VAL A 34 6.14 4.52 1.88
N LEU A 35 5.17 5.29 1.34
CA LEU A 35 5.24 6.74 1.17
C LEU A 35 5.59 7.44 2.48
N ARG A 36 4.93 7.05 3.58
CA ARG A 36 5.20 7.58 4.92
C ARG A 36 6.65 7.38 5.35
N ALA A 37 7.23 6.23 5.04
CA ALA A 37 8.63 5.92 5.34
C ALA A 37 9.61 6.67 4.44
N ALA A 38 9.27 6.83 3.16
CA ALA A 38 10.03 7.65 2.20
C ALA A 38 9.90 9.16 2.44
N GLY A 39 8.97 9.60 3.29
CA GLY A 39 8.72 11.03 3.51
C GLY A 39 7.87 11.72 2.48
N LEU A 40 7.32 10.95 1.56
CA LEU A 40 6.38 11.42 0.56
C LEU A 40 4.99 11.58 1.19
N ARG A 41 4.11 12.30 0.50
CA ARG A 41 2.79 12.67 1.03
C ARG A 41 1.70 12.33 0.01
N LEU A 42 0.52 12.01 0.53
CA LEU A 42 -0.72 11.91 -0.22
C LEU A 42 -1.51 13.21 -0.03
N ALA A 43 -2.09 13.72 -1.10
CA ALA A 43 -2.97 14.89 -1.09
C ALA A 43 -4.32 14.52 -1.72
N PHE A 44 -5.38 15.12 -1.20
CA PHE A 44 -6.72 15.00 -1.76
C PHE A 44 -7.08 16.32 -2.43
N LEU A 45 -7.55 16.24 -3.67
CA LEU A 45 -7.97 17.38 -4.48
C LEU A 45 -9.47 17.26 -4.77
N PRO A 46 -10.18 18.38 -5.01
CA PRO A 46 -11.57 18.35 -5.45
C PRO A 46 -11.74 17.47 -6.70
N PRO A 47 -12.94 16.90 -6.92
CA PRO A 47 -13.20 16.08 -8.10
C PRO A 47 -13.04 16.95 -9.35
N GLY A 48 -12.08 16.59 -10.20
CA GLY A 48 -11.78 17.28 -11.47
C GLY A 48 -11.91 16.40 -12.70
N VAL A 49 -12.51 15.21 -12.56
CA VAL A 49 -12.64 14.22 -13.65
C VAL A 49 -14.09 13.83 -13.82
N THR A 50 -14.59 13.96 -15.05
CA THR A 50 -15.88 13.40 -15.46
C THR A 50 -15.72 11.91 -15.76
N GLN A 51 -16.45 11.05 -15.05
CA GLN A 51 -16.46 9.63 -15.33
C GLN A 51 -17.60 9.30 -16.30
N LEU A 52 -17.26 8.76 -17.46
CA LEU A 52 -18.21 8.12 -18.36
C LEU A 52 -18.28 6.65 -17.96
N ARG A 53 -19.40 6.21 -17.39
CA ARG A 53 -19.59 4.81 -16.97
C ARG A 53 -20.40 4.06 -18.02
N ASN A 54 -20.04 2.81 -18.23
CA ASN A 54 -20.86 1.86 -18.96
C ASN A 54 -21.95 1.30 -18.04
N ASP A 55 -23.03 0.77 -18.59
CA ASP A 55 -24.05 0.08 -17.81
C ASP A 55 -23.44 -1.16 -17.15
N HIS A 56 -23.59 -1.25 -15.83
CA HIS A 56 -23.04 -2.34 -15.01
C HIS A 56 -24.18 -3.07 -14.26
N ASP A 57 -23.96 -4.37 -14.02
CA ASP A 57 -24.76 -5.14 -13.07
C ASP A 57 -24.35 -4.79 -11.63
N ALA A 58 -25.23 -4.08 -10.92
CA ALA A 58 -24.97 -3.62 -9.56
C ALA A 58 -24.72 -4.75 -8.56
N LEU A 59 -25.33 -5.93 -8.76
CA LEU A 59 -25.14 -7.08 -7.88
C LEU A 59 -23.76 -7.70 -8.12
N ALA A 60 -23.34 -7.82 -9.38
CA ALA A 60 -22.00 -8.32 -9.72
C ALA A 60 -20.91 -7.40 -9.16
N ASP A 61 -21.07 -6.07 -9.29
CA ASP A 61 -20.14 -5.09 -8.73
C ASP A 61 -20.03 -5.22 -7.20
N TYR A 62 -21.17 -5.30 -6.49
CA TYR A 62 -21.19 -5.52 -5.04
C TYR A 62 -20.44 -6.79 -4.63
N MET A 63 -20.71 -7.91 -5.30
CA MET A 63 -20.05 -9.18 -5.00
C MET A 63 -18.54 -9.11 -5.20
N SER A 64 -18.10 -8.34 -6.18
CA SER A 64 -16.69 -8.14 -6.49
C SER A 64 -15.95 -7.22 -5.50
N GLU A 65 -16.69 -6.38 -4.77
CA GLU A 65 -16.18 -5.51 -3.70
C GLU A 65 -16.19 -6.20 -2.33
N ARG A 66 -16.82 -7.37 -2.19
CA ARG A 66 -16.92 -8.12 -0.92
C ARG A 66 -15.58 -8.27 -0.16
N PRO A 67 -14.44 -8.57 -0.81
CA PRO A 67 -13.15 -8.65 -0.12
C PRO A 67 -12.72 -7.34 0.57
N LEU A 68 -13.17 -6.18 0.10
CA LEU A 68 -12.92 -4.91 0.76
C LEU A 68 -13.52 -4.89 2.17
N TYR A 69 -14.77 -5.33 2.30
CA TYR A 69 -15.48 -5.34 3.57
C TYR A 69 -14.95 -6.41 4.52
N GLU A 70 -14.52 -7.55 3.99
CA GLU A 70 -14.09 -8.70 4.78
C GLU A 70 -12.60 -8.62 5.20
N LYS A 71 -11.73 -8.04 4.36
CA LYS A 71 -10.27 -8.18 4.50
C LYS A 71 -9.50 -6.87 4.68
N ALA A 72 -10.12 -5.69 4.56
CA ALA A 72 -9.40 -4.42 4.65
C ALA A 72 -8.69 -4.22 6.00
N ASP A 73 -9.34 -4.55 7.12
CA ASP A 73 -8.71 -4.47 8.45
C ASP A 73 -7.47 -5.37 8.54
N ALA A 74 -7.54 -6.60 8.03
CA ALA A 74 -6.41 -7.51 8.01
C ALA A 74 -5.24 -6.93 7.17
N VAL A 75 -5.53 -6.36 6.00
CA VAL A 75 -4.51 -5.76 5.13
C VAL A 75 -3.81 -4.59 5.82
N VAL A 76 -4.57 -3.70 6.45
CA VAL A 76 -4.00 -2.56 7.18
C VAL A 76 -3.13 -3.05 8.33
N ARG A 77 -3.58 -4.02 9.13
CA ARG A 77 -2.80 -4.57 10.25
C ARG A 77 -1.51 -5.22 9.80
N VAL A 78 -1.56 -6.02 8.74
CA VAL A 78 -0.37 -6.68 8.16
C VAL A 78 0.63 -5.62 7.69
N LEU A 79 0.17 -4.61 6.96
CA LEU A 79 1.03 -3.55 6.44
C LEU A 79 1.60 -2.66 7.55
N ASP A 80 0.87 -2.41 8.63
CA ASP A 80 1.38 -1.70 9.81
C ASP A 80 2.55 -2.44 10.47
N GLY A 81 2.54 -3.77 10.43
CA GLY A 81 3.63 -4.63 10.90
C GLY A 81 4.90 -4.61 10.04
N VAL A 82 4.81 -4.24 8.76
CA VAL A 82 5.99 -4.09 7.88
C VAL A 82 6.90 -3.01 8.45
N ALA A 83 8.22 -3.26 8.49
CA ALA A 83 9.20 -2.33 9.10
C ALA A 83 10.21 -1.77 8.07
N PRO A 84 9.88 -0.68 7.34
CA PRO A 84 10.73 -0.16 6.26
C PRO A 84 12.13 0.29 6.70
N HIS A 85 12.28 0.79 7.94
CA HIS A 85 13.53 1.39 8.42
C HIS A 85 14.49 0.37 9.08
N ARG A 86 14.33 -0.92 8.81
CA ARG A 86 15.28 -1.95 9.28
C ARG A 86 16.67 -1.74 8.66
N PRO A 87 17.76 -2.27 9.27
CA PRO A 87 19.10 -2.18 8.68
C PRO A 87 19.11 -2.65 7.22
N GLY A 88 19.72 -1.85 6.33
CA GLY A 88 19.69 -2.09 4.88
C GLY A 88 18.37 -1.75 4.17
N GLY A 89 17.42 -1.10 4.87
CA GLY A 89 16.11 -0.74 4.33
C GLY A 89 16.17 0.22 3.13
N SER A 90 15.31 -0.05 2.15
CA SER A 90 15.11 0.78 0.96
C SER A 90 13.63 0.82 0.60
N VAL A 91 13.22 1.71 -0.30
CA VAL A 91 11.84 1.74 -0.80
C VAL A 91 11.49 0.46 -1.53
N ALA A 92 12.38 -0.02 -2.41
CA ALA A 92 12.21 -1.31 -3.09
C ALA A 92 11.99 -2.44 -2.09
N ARG A 93 12.85 -2.54 -1.06
CA ARG A 93 12.73 -3.58 -0.06
C ARG A 93 11.46 -3.46 0.77
N ALA A 94 11.02 -2.24 1.09
CA ALA A 94 9.78 -2.02 1.82
C ALA A 94 8.53 -2.40 1.01
N VAL A 95 8.57 -2.23 -0.32
CA VAL A 95 7.51 -2.70 -1.22
C VAL A 95 7.52 -4.23 -1.28
N GLU A 96 8.68 -4.84 -1.49
CA GLU A 96 8.83 -6.31 -1.50
C GLU A 96 8.34 -6.93 -0.19
N ASP A 97 8.83 -6.43 0.96
CA ASP A 97 8.42 -6.90 2.29
C ASP A 97 6.89 -6.75 2.50
N ALA A 98 6.26 -5.72 1.94
CA ALA A 98 4.82 -5.54 2.01
C ALA A 98 4.06 -6.63 1.22
N TYR A 99 4.48 -6.94 -0.01
CA TYR A 99 3.85 -8.00 -0.80
C TYR A 99 4.11 -9.39 -0.22
N VAL A 100 5.31 -9.65 0.31
CA VAL A 100 5.61 -10.89 1.03
C VAL A 100 4.68 -11.04 2.24
N ALA A 101 4.53 -10.00 3.07
CA ALA A 101 3.66 -10.06 4.23
C ALA A 101 2.19 -10.29 3.83
N LEU A 102 1.69 -9.62 2.78
CA LEU A 102 0.34 -9.86 2.29
C LEU A 102 0.15 -11.30 1.79
N TYR A 103 1.15 -11.87 1.12
CA TYR A 103 1.13 -13.25 0.65
C TYR A 103 1.12 -14.25 1.81
N GLU A 104 2.01 -14.07 2.80
CA GLU A 104 2.09 -14.93 3.99
C GLU A 104 0.78 -14.97 4.79
N HIS A 105 -0.03 -13.91 4.68
CA HIS A 105 -1.36 -13.81 5.29
C HIS A 105 -2.53 -14.19 4.35
N GLY A 106 -2.26 -14.69 3.13
CA GLY A 106 -3.29 -15.13 2.19
C GLY A 106 -4.16 -14.00 1.64
N LEU A 107 -3.64 -12.77 1.61
CA LEU A 107 -4.34 -11.57 1.14
C LEU A 107 -4.10 -11.30 -0.35
N VAL A 108 -3.00 -11.84 -0.88
CA VAL A 108 -2.59 -11.85 -2.30
C VAL A 108 -1.95 -13.21 -2.63
N ALA A 109 -1.73 -13.51 -3.91
CA ALA A 109 -1.08 -14.75 -4.34
C ALA A 109 0.44 -14.60 -4.43
N LEU A 110 1.15 -15.72 -4.56
CA LEU A 110 2.61 -15.74 -4.70
C LEU A 110 3.08 -14.95 -5.93
N ASP A 111 2.32 -15.01 -7.03
CA ASP A 111 2.62 -14.29 -8.26
C ASP A 111 2.72 -12.78 -8.04
N ASP A 112 1.96 -12.20 -7.11
CA ASP A 112 2.06 -10.76 -6.80
C ASP A 112 3.39 -10.38 -6.18
N VAL A 113 4.02 -11.29 -5.43
CA VAL A 113 5.38 -11.09 -4.91
C VAL A 113 6.37 -11.08 -6.07
N ALA A 114 6.23 -12.02 -7.01
CA ALA A 114 7.07 -12.07 -8.20
C ALA A 114 6.88 -10.81 -9.07
N TYR A 115 5.64 -10.36 -9.27
CA TYR A 115 5.35 -9.13 -10.00
C TYR A 115 5.93 -7.90 -9.31
N ALA A 116 5.91 -7.84 -7.97
CA ALA A 116 6.57 -6.77 -7.23
C ALA A 116 8.08 -6.73 -7.47
N GLN A 117 8.74 -7.89 -7.44
CA GLN A 117 10.17 -7.99 -7.70
C GLN A 117 10.53 -7.60 -9.14
N LEU A 118 9.77 -8.11 -10.12
CA LEU A 118 9.97 -7.78 -11.55
C LEU A 118 9.74 -6.29 -11.80
N TRP A 119 8.66 -5.72 -11.29
CA TRP A 119 8.36 -4.30 -11.42
C TRP A 119 9.49 -3.43 -10.86
N LEU A 120 9.99 -3.73 -9.66
CA LEU A 120 11.10 -2.99 -9.06
C LEU A 120 12.38 -3.13 -9.90
N ALA A 121 12.66 -4.31 -10.45
CA ALA A 121 13.79 -4.54 -11.34
C ALA A 121 13.68 -3.71 -12.63
N ASP A 122 12.48 -3.66 -13.24
CA ASP A 122 12.22 -2.85 -14.44
C ASP A 122 12.46 -1.36 -14.17
N LEU A 123 12.03 -0.84 -13.01
CA LEU A 123 12.29 0.55 -12.62
C LEU A 123 13.78 0.86 -12.54
N TYR A 124 14.59 -0.05 -12.00
CA TYR A 124 16.03 0.11 -11.99
C TYR A 124 16.64 0.01 -13.40
N ALA A 125 16.16 -0.92 -14.22
CA ALA A 125 16.63 -1.12 -15.59
C ALA A 125 16.41 0.12 -16.48
N VAL A 126 15.29 0.83 -16.30
CA VAL A 126 15.00 2.09 -17.02
C VAL A 126 15.65 3.32 -16.37
N GLY A 127 16.49 3.14 -15.35
CA GLY A 127 17.23 4.22 -14.70
C GLY A 127 16.41 5.08 -13.72
N LEU A 128 15.29 4.57 -13.20
CA LEU A 128 14.53 5.27 -12.17
C LEU A 128 15.21 5.10 -10.80
N ALA A 129 15.72 6.21 -10.25
CA ALA A 129 16.22 6.24 -8.89
C ALA A 129 15.07 6.32 -7.88
N LEU A 130 14.87 5.27 -7.08
CA LEU A 130 13.89 5.28 -6.00
C LEU A 130 14.34 6.19 -4.85
N PRO A 131 13.40 6.88 -4.16
CA PRO A 131 13.76 7.77 -3.07
C PRO A 131 14.36 7.00 -1.88
N LYS A 132 15.21 7.68 -1.12
CA LYS A 132 15.75 7.13 0.13
C LYS A 132 14.67 7.18 1.22
N LEU A 133 14.70 6.21 2.12
CA LEU A 133 13.89 6.27 3.33
C LEU A 133 14.33 7.45 4.20
N ARG A 134 13.37 8.11 4.87
CA ARG A 134 13.69 9.19 5.79
C ARG A 134 14.35 8.63 7.05
N ARG A 135 15.27 9.38 7.64
CA ARG A 135 15.77 9.06 8.99
C ARG A 135 14.58 9.09 9.96
N HIS A 136 14.31 7.94 10.57
CA HIS A 136 13.30 7.84 11.60
C HIS A 136 13.80 8.57 12.85
N LYS A 137 13.26 9.77 13.16
CA LYS A 137 13.32 10.27 14.53
C LYS A 137 12.34 9.42 15.31
N ALA A 138 12.83 8.58 16.22
CA ALA A 138 11.99 7.79 17.11
C ALA A 138 10.97 8.72 17.77
N ARG A 139 9.69 8.63 17.36
CA ARG A 139 8.61 9.26 18.11
C ARG A 139 8.38 8.37 19.31
N HIS A 140 8.97 8.74 20.45
CA HIS A 140 8.57 8.19 21.73
C HIS A 140 7.12 8.63 21.96
N ARG A 141 6.15 7.74 21.70
CA ARG A 141 4.78 7.92 22.21
C ARG A 141 4.78 7.30 23.61
N PRO A 142 4.77 8.09 24.70
CA PRO A 142 4.48 7.52 26.00
C PRO A 142 3.07 6.93 25.93
N VAL A 143 2.95 5.64 26.25
CA VAL A 143 1.66 5.01 26.49
C VAL A 143 1.09 5.68 27.73
N MET A 144 0.04 6.50 27.58
CA MET A 144 -0.70 6.99 28.74
C MET A 144 -1.40 5.79 29.39
N MET A 145 -0.82 5.28 30.48
CA MET A 145 -1.55 4.43 31.41
C MET A 145 -2.66 5.27 32.03
N VAL A 146 -3.91 4.97 31.68
CA VAL A 146 -5.08 5.48 32.38
C VAL A 146 -5.04 4.89 33.79
N LYS A 147 -4.72 5.70 34.79
CA LYS A 147 -4.92 5.33 36.20
C LYS A 147 -6.43 5.30 36.44
N ASN A 148 -7.00 4.10 36.58
CA ASN A 148 -8.35 3.92 37.12
C ASN A 148 -8.34 4.36 38.59
N GLY A 149 -8.76 5.59 38.86
CA GLY A 149 -9.11 6.05 40.19
C GLY A 149 -10.51 5.60 40.54
N GLY A 150 -10.62 4.47 41.25
CA GLY A 150 -11.84 4.09 41.96
C GLY A 150 -12.04 5.00 43.18
N ARG A 151 -13.25 5.53 43.32
CA ARG A 151 -13.76 6.04 44.60
C ARG A 151 -14.27 4.89 45.44
#